data_AF-A0A2N5VVB5-F1
#
_entry.id   AF-A0A2N5VVB5-F1
#
_cell.length_a   1.000
_cell.length_b   1.000
_cell.length_c   1.000
_cell.angle_alpha   90.00
_cell.angle_beta   90.00
_cell.angle_gamma   90.00
#
_symmetry.space_group_name_H-M   'P 1'
#
loop_
_entity.id
_entity.type
_entity.pdbx_description
1 polymer ?
#
loop_
_entity_poly.entity_id
_entity_poly.type
_entity_poly.pdbx_seq_one_letter_code
_entity_poly.pdbx_strand_id
1 'polypeptide(L)'
;MFHLIGIGMSSPEDITLKGLNTIKQSKKVYLEGYTSVLIDSQLEDLQDLYGKDIILADRDFIETRADEILDEAAEGDVSLLVVGDPFGATTHADLLLRCTQKGIAYRVIHNVSILNAIGSVGINLYHFGQTVSIPFFNSSWRPTSWFRKINDNFSLGLHTLCLLDIKVKEQSDENLARGRKIYEKPRYMTITTAIEQIMSVIEELAQEDENKGGQEEGEEEEQAAEGYTNRLTNPAEILCIAACRVTSTSEKFLVGSMAELAALDAERFGPPLHSLIILGEHPSRQNLNPVEIEFLAGFAVDKQSWLRLTAASPSTTQPSAT
;
A
#
# COMPACT_ATOMS: atom_id res chain seq x y z
N MET A 1 -0.65 -6.29 -31.21
CA MET A 1 0.10 -5.41 -30.28
C MET A 1 -0.39 -5.69 -28.87
N PHE A 2 0.51 -5.70 -27.88
CA PHE A 2 0.14 -5.86 -26.48
C PHE A 2 -0.17 -4.49 -25.84
N HIS A 3 -1.29 -4.36 -25.17
CA HIS A 3 -1.68 -3.15 -24.46
C HIS A 3 -1.77 -3.43 -22.96
N LEU A 4 -1.03 -2.68 -22.16
CA LEU A 4 -1.11 -2.73 -20.70
C LEU A 4 -1.82 -1.48 -20.21
N ILE A 5 -3.02 -1.63 -19.65
CA ILE A 5 -3.97 -0.53 -19.44
C ILE A 5 -4.38 -0.46 -17.97
N GLY A 6 -4.09 0.67 -17.32
CA GLY A 6 -4.65 1.00 -16.02
C GLY A 6 -6.12 1.38 -16.15
N ILE A 7 -6.98 0.78 -15.33
CA ILE A 7 -8.43 1.03 -15.38
C ILE A 7 -8.93 1.95 -14.26
N GLY A 8 -8.03 2.46 -13.42
CA GLY A 8 -8.41 3.24 -12.25
C GLY A 8 -8.84 2.32 -11.11
N MET A 9 -9.34 2.88 -10.01
CA MET A 9 -9.30 2.21 -8.70
C MET A 9 -10.66 1.77 -8.16
N SER A 10 -11.75 2.45 -8.51
CA SER A 10 -13.05 2.28 -7.87
C SER A 10 -14.16 1.90 -8.83
N SER A 11 -14.31 2.63 -9.93
CA SER A 11 -15.46 2.51 -10.85
C SER A 11 -15.02 2.17 -12.29
N PRO A 12 -15.88 1.55 -13.11
CA PRO A 12 -15.61 1.34 -14.53
C PRO A 12 -15.31 2.64 -15.29
N GLU A 13 -15.89 3.76 -14.85
CA GLU A 13 -15.72 5.11 -15.39
C GLU A 13 -14.37 5.74 -15.07
N ASP A 14 -13.60 5.20 -14.13
CA ASP A 14 -12.25 5.68 -13.82
C ASP A 14 -11.28 5.42 -15.00
N ILE A 15 -11.69 4.61 -15.98
CA ILE A 15 -10.93 4.38 -17.20
C ILE A 15 -10.69 5.68 -17.97
N THR A 16 -9.48 5.88 -18.45
CA THR A 16 -9.22 6.99 -19.37
C THR A 16 -9.94 6.78 -20.71
N LEU A 17 -10.35 7.86 -21.38
CA LEU A 17 -10.92 7.77 -22.73
C LEU A 17 -10.00 7.01 -23.70
N LYS A 18 -8.68 7.17 -23.55
CA LYS A 18 -7.67 6.44 -24.32
C LYS A 18 -7.72 4.95 -24.04
N GLY A 19 -7.82 4.56 -22.77
CA GLY A 19 -7.96 3.16 -22.34
C GLY A 19 -9.23 2.54 -22.92
N LEU A 20 -10.38 3.17 -22.72
CA LEU A 20 -11.69 2.68 -23.21
C LEU A 20 -11.69 2.46 -24.74
N ASN A 21 -11.17 3.43 -25.50
CA ASN A 21 -11.09 3.32 -26.96
C ASN A 21 -10.17 2.17 -27.41
N THR A 22 -9.07 1.94 -26.69
CA THR A 22 -8.12 0.85 -26.99
C THR A 22 -8.73 -0.52 -26.68
N ILE A 23 -9.46 -0.63 -25.56
CA ILE A 23 -10.17 -1.86 -25.16
C ILE A 23 -11.21 -2.24 -26.22
N LYS A 24 -12.01 -1.28 -26.69
CA LYS A 24 -13.03 -1.51 -27.73
C LYS A 24 -12.45 -2.02 -29.05
N GLN A 25 -11.21 -1.66 -29.36
CA GLN A 25 -10.51 -2.11 -30.57
C GLN A 25 -9.76 -3.44 -30.39
N SER A 26 -9.55 -3.88 -29.14
CA SER A 26 -8.79 -5.09 -28.85
C SER A 26 -9.54 -6.35 -29.29
N LYS A 27 -8.81 -7.32 -29.83
CA LYS A 27 -9.29 -8.66 -30.18
C LYS A 27 -9.66 -9.43 -28.91
N LYS A 28 -8.82 -9.33 -27.87
CA LYS A 28 -9.03 -9.96 -26.57
C LYS A 28 -8.67 -9.00 -25.44
N VAL A 29 -9.39 -9.16 -24.33
CA VAL A 29 -9.25 -8.32 -23.14
C VAL A 29 -9.15 -9.24 -21.93
N TYR A 30 -8.08 -9.07 -21.16
CA TYR A 30 -7.82 -9.78 -19.92
C TYR A 30 -7.88 -8.79 -18.76
N LEU A 31 -8.41 -9.19 -17.62
CA LEU A 31 -8.30 -8.44 -16.37
C LEU A 31 -7.49 -9.25 -15.37
N GLU A 32 -6.40 -8.69 -14.87
CA GLU A 32 -5.73 -9.33 -13.73
C GLU A 32 -6.49 -9.06 -12.42
N GLY A 33 -6.73 -10.12 -11.66
CA GLY A 33 -7.60 -10.06 -10.48
C GLY A 33 -6.93 -10.34 -9.15
N TYR A 34 -5.60 -10.20 -9.04
CA TYR A 34 -4.86 -10.59 -7.82
C TYR A 34 -4.04 -9.49 -7.16
N THR A 35 -3.68 -8.42 -7.87
CA THR A 35 -2.89 -7.30 -7.33
C THR A 35 -3.74 -6.28 -6.57
N SER A 36 -5.00 -6.12 -6.97
CA SER A 36 -6.00 -5.27 -6.34
C SER A 36 -7.40 -5.67 -6.83
N VAL A 37 -8.43 -5.05 -6.26
CA VAL A 37 -9.83 -5.27 -6.62
C VAL A 37 -10.55 -3.94 -6.84
N LEU A 38 -11.54 -3.96 -7.72
CA LEU A 38 -12.46 -2.84 -7.89
C LEU A 38 -13.29 -2.67 -6.62
N ILE A 39 -13.37 -1.43 -6.15
CA ILE A 39 -13.95 -1.12 -4.84
C ILE A 39 -15.49 -1.03 -4.92
N ASP A 40 -16.01 -0.41 -5.98
CA ASP A 40 -17.43 -0.08 -6.15
C ASP A 40 -18.05 -0.78 -7.38
N SER A 41 -17.39 -1.77 -7.97
CA SER A 41 -17.87 -2.48 -9.16
C SER A 41 -17.41 -3.93 -9.24
N GLN A 42 -18.07 -4.67 -10.13
CA GLN A 42 -17.77 -6.06 -10.47
C GLN A 42 -17.31 -6.17 -11.93
N LEU A 43 -16.88 -7.37 -12.31
CA LEU A 43 -16.43 -7.66 -13.68
C LEU A 43 -17.53 -7.36 -14.71
N GLU A 44 -18.78 -7.66 -14.38
CA GLU A 44 -19.94 -7.47 -15.25
C GLU A 44 -20.12 -5.98 -15.60
N ASP A 45 -19.96 -5.08 -14.62
CA ASP A 45 -20.08 -3.63 -14.84
C ASP A 45 -19.01 -3.12 -15.81
N LEU A 46 -17.79 -3.67 -15.75
CA LEU A 46 -16.73 -3.36 -16.73
C LEU A 46 -17.12 -3.83 -18.13
N GLN A 47 -17.62 -5.06 -18.27
CA GLN A 47 -17.99 -5.62 -19.56
C GLN A 47 -19.12 -4.81 -20.21
N ASP A 48 -20.11 -4.41 -19.41
CA ASP A 48 -21.24 -3.59 -19.86
C ASP A 48 -20.79 -2.22 -20.37
N LEU A 49 -19.91 -1.51 -19.64
CA LEU A 49 -19.41 -0.20 -20.06
C LEU A 49 -18.44 -0.30 -21.26
N TYR A 50 -17.57 -1.32 -21.24
CA TYR A 50 -16.51 -1.46 -22.24
C TYR A 50 -17.02 -2.09 -23.54
N GLY A 51 -18.14 -2.81 -23.50
CA GLY A 51 -18.72 -3.49 -24.65
C GLY A 51 -17.84 -4.62 -25.17
N LYS A 52 -17.16 -5.32 -24.25
CA LYS A 52 -16.23 -6.42 -24.53
C LYS A 52 -16.34 -7.49 -23.46
N ASP A 53 -16.24 -8.75 -23.87
CA ASP A 53 -16.00 -9.84 -22.93
C ASP A 53 -14.60 -9.70 -22.33
N ILE A 54 -14.49 -9.86 -21.01
CA ILE A 54 -13.24 -9.70 -20.26
C ILE A 54 -12.90 -11.04 -19.59
N ILE A 55 -11.71 -11.55 -19.89
CA ILE A 55 -11.22 -12.82 -19.37
C ILE A 55 -10.44 -12.55 -18.08
N LEU A 56 -10.90 -13.12 -16.96
CA LEU A 56 -10.19 -12.98 -15.69
C LEU A 56 -8.90 -13.80 -15.67
N ALA A 57 -7.78 -13.13 -15.46
CA ALA A 57 -6.45 -13.69 -15.30
C ALA A 57 -6.06 -13.76 -13.81
N ASP A 58 -5.73 -14.95 -13.32
CA ASP A 58 -5.21 -15.13 -11.96
C ASP A 58 -3.69 -14.97 -11.90
N ARG A 59 -3.13 -15.03 -10.69
CA ARG A 59 -1.69 -14.86 -10.45
C ARG A 59 -0.86 -15.87 -11.25
N ASP A 60 -1.25 -17.14 -11.25
CA ASP A 60 -0.54 -18.18 -12.01
C ASP A 60 -0.54 -17.87 -13.52
N PHE A 61 -1.68 -17.41 -14.04
CA PHE A 61 -1.76 -17.01 -15.44
C PHE A 61 -0.83 -15.84 -15.78
N ILE A 62 -0.76 -14.81 -14.93
CA ILE A 62 0.07 -13.63 -15.18
C ILE A 62 1.56 -13.88 -14.93
N GLU A 63 1.93 -14.52 -13.82
CA GLU A 63 3.34 -14.67 -13.45
C GLU A 63 4.00 -15.85 -14.19
N THR A 64 3.30 -16.98 -14.31
CA THR A 64 3.85 -18.23 -14.88
C THR A 64 3.53 -18.38 -16.36
N ARG A 65 2.28 -18.09 -16.77
CA ARG A 65 1.75 -18.42 -18.10
C ARG A 65 1.51 -17.19 -18.99
N ALA A 66 2.15 -16.05 -18.65
CA ALA A 66 2.01 -14.80 -19.41
C ALA A 66 2.35 -14.94 -20.89
N ASP A 67 3.20 -15.90 -21.26
CA ASP A 67 3.52 -16.20 -22.64
C ASP A 67 2.27 -16.52 -23.49
N GLU A 68 1.23 -17.11 -22.90
CA GLU A 68 -0.05 -17.36 -23.58
C GLU A 68 -0.69 -16.03 -24.05
N ILE A 69 -0.72 -14.99 -23.21
CA ILE A 69 -1.25 -13.66 -23.57
C ILE A 69 -0.39 -13.01 -24.65
N LEU A 70 0.94 -13.14 -24.52
CA LEU A 70 1.90 -12.51 -25.41
C LEU A 70 1.89 -13.14 -26.81
N ASP A 71 1.78 -14.45 -26.90
CA ASP A 71 1.72 -15.16 -28.18
C ASP A 71 0.44 -14.76 -28.95
N GLU A 72 -0.68 -14.57 -28.25
CA GLU A 72 -1.90 -14.03 -28.86
C GLU A 72 -1.73 -12.57 -29.33
N ALA A 73 -0.91 -11.78 -28.63
CA ALA A 73 -0.60 -10.39 -29.00
C ALA A 73 0.27 -10.27 -30.26
N ALA A 74 0.92 -11.37 -30.68
CA ALA A 74 1.61 -11.46 -31.96
C ALA A 74 0.63 -11.61 -33.14
N GLU A 75 -0.58 -12.12 -32.91
CA GLU A 75 -1.61 -12.34 -33.94
C GLU A 75 -2.68 -11.25 -33.98
N GLY A 76 -2.71 -10.35 -33.00
CA GLY A 76 -3.71 -9.29 -32.91
C GLY A 76 -3.52 -8.37 -31.72
N ASP A 77 -4.43 -7.43 -31.54
CA ASP A 77 -4.38 -6.51 -30.40
C ASP A 77 -4.99 -7.14 -29.16
N VAL A 78 -4.18 -7.26 -28.11
CA VAL A 78 -4.55 -7.87 -26.83
C VAL A 78 -4.36 -6.83 -25.74
N SER A 79 -5.36 -6.64 -24.89
CA SER A 79 -5.30 -5.75 -23.73
C SER A 79 -5.26 -6.53 -22.44
N LEU A 80 -4.32 -6.19 -21.55
CA LEU A 80 -4.32 -6.58 -20.14
C LEU A 80 -4.69 -5.37 -19.29
N LEU A 81 -5.77 -5.50 -18.53
CA LEU A 81 -6.32 -4.50 -17.64
C LEU A 81 -5.75 -4.71 -16.22
N VAL A 82 -5.32 -3.61 -15.61
CA VAL A 82 -4.77 -3.55 -14.25
C VAL A 82 -5.57 -2.54 -13.43
N VAL A 83 -6.06 -2.94 -12.25
CA VAL A 83 -6.71 -2.01 -11.32
C VAL A 83 -5.69 -0.99 -10.83
N GLY A 84 -6.04 0.29 -10.93
CA GLY A 84 -5.15 1.42 -10.70
C GLY A 84 -4.30 1.75 -11.93
N ASP A 85 -3.00 1.94 -11.70
CA ASP A 85 -1.99 2.15 -12.75
C ASP A 85 -1.16 0.88 -12.93
N PRO A 86 -0.73 0.53 -14.17
CA PRO A 86 0.04 -0.67 -14.42
C PRO A 86 1.32 -0.82 -13.60
N PHE A 87 1.92 0.27 -13.11
CA PHE A 87 3.17 0.24 -12.34
C PHE A 87 3.03 0.74 -10.90
N GLY A 88 1.81 1.05 -10.46
CA GLY A 88 1.55 1.72 -9.17
C GLY A 88 1.85 0.88 -7.93
N ALA A 89 2.05 -0.44 -8.05
CA ALA A 89 2.50 -1.34 -6.99
C ALA A 89 2.58 -2.79 -7.52
N THR A 90 3.13 -2.98 -8.72
CA THR A 90 3.06 -4.26 -9.42
C THR A 90 4.40 -4.68 -10.02
N THR A 91 4.46 -5.92 -10.50
CA THR A 91 5.62 -6.48 -11.21
C THR A 91 5.43 -6.51 -12.74
N HIS A 92 4.41 -5.82 -13.29
CA HIS A 92 4.06 -5.89 -14.72
C HIS A 92 5.13 -5.38 -15.69
N ALA A 93 6.18 -4.71 -15.20
CA ALA A 93 7.35 -4.40 -16.01
C ALA A 93 7.98 -5.67 -16.64
N ASP A 94 7.87 -6.82 -15.97
CA ASP A 94 8.30 -8.12 -16.51
C ASP A 94 7.59 -8.47 -17.82
N LEU A 95 6.28 -8.21 -17.95
CA LEU A 95 5.54 -8.47 -19.19
C LEU A 95 6.10 -7.66 -20.37
N LEU A 96 6.54 -6.42 -20.12
CA LEU A 96 7.10 -5.56 -21.15
C LEU A 96 8.50 -6.01 -21.56
N LEU A 97 9.28 -6.54 -20.61
CA LEU A 97 10.55 -7.19 -20.90
C LEU A 97 10.36 -8.42 -21.80
N ARG A 98 9.40 -9.28 -21.47
CA ARG A 98 9.04 -10.45 -22.30
C ARG A 98 8.55 -10.05 -23.69
N CYS A 99 7.74 -8.99 -23.80
CA CYS A 99 7.34 -8.42 -25.10
C CYS A 99 8.57 -8.04 -25.93
N THR A 100 9.54 -7.34 -25.32
CA THR A 100 10.77 -6.90 -25.99
C THR A 100 11.60 -8.10 -26.47
N GLN A 101 11.76 -9.13 -25.65
CA GLN A 101 12.49 -10.35 -25.98
C GLN A 101 11.84 -11.13 -27.14
N LYS A 102 10.51 -11.12 -27.22
CA LYS A 102 9.73 -11.77 -28.29
C LYS A 102 9.51 -10.90 -29.52
N GLY A 103 9.97 -9.65 -29.54
CA GLY A 103 9.74 -8.71 -30.64
C GLY A 103 8.27 -8.27 -30.77
N ILE A 104 7.48 -8.36 -29.70
CA ILE A 104 6.08 -7.95 -29.67
C ILE A 104 6.01 -6.47 -29.34
N ALA A 105 5.41 -5.68 -30.23
CA ALA A 105 5.14 -4.28 -29.95
C ALA A 105 4.15 -4.15 -28.79
N TYR A 106 4.45 -3.26 -27.85
CA TYR A 106 3.58 -2.98 -26.72
C TYR A 106 3.29 -1.49 -26.53
N ARG A 107 2.20 -1.19 -25.82
CA ARG A 107 1.82 0.16 -25.42
C ARG A 107 1.24 0.17 -24.01
N VAL A 108 1.71 1.10 -23.19
CA VAL A 108 1.16 1.34 -21.84
C VAL A 108 0.16 2.49 -21.88
N ILE A 109 -0.95 2.34 -21.17
CA ILE A 109 -1.92 3.40 -20.90
C ILE A 109 -2.04 3.52 -19.39
N HIS A 110 -1.55 4.65 -18.88
CA HIS A 110 -1.53 4.96 -17.45
C HIS A 110 -2.91 5.35 -16.91
N ASN A 111 -3.05 5.28 -15.59
CA ASN A 111 -4.21 5.78 -14.88
C ASN A 111 -3.84 6.26 -13.46
N VAL A 112 -4.84 6.59 -12.65
CA VAL A 112 -4.70 6.91 -11.21
C VAL A 112 -4.23 5.68 -10.44
N SER A 113 -3.38 5.89 -9.44
CA SER A 113 -2.83 4.87 -8.54
C SER A 113 -3.00 5.31 -7.10
N ILE A 114 -3.02 4.37 -6.14
CA ILE A 114 -2.97 4.72 -4.72
C ILE A 114 -1.78 5.63 -4.38
N LEU A 115 -0.65 5.50 -5.11
CA LEU A 115 0.56 6.30 -4.89
C LEU A 115 0.34 7.80 -5.11
N ASN A 116 -0.59 8.19 -5.98
CA ASN A 116 -0.92 9.60 -6.22
C ASN A 116 -2.28 10.00 -5.63
N ALA A 117 -3.26 9.11 -5.64
CA ALA A 117 -4.59 9.34 -5.09
C ALA A 117 -4.57 9.59 -3.57
N ILE A 118 -3.55 9.10 -2.85
CA ILE A 118 -3.41 9.37 -1.42
C ILE A 118 -3.30 10.87 -1.08
N GLY A 119 -2.92 11.70 -2.06
CA GLY A 119 -2.92 13.16 -1.92
C GLY A 119 -4.30 13.75 -1.61
N SER A 120 -5.39 13.01 -1.82
CA SER A 120 -6.75 13.41 -1.45
C SER A 120 -6.90 13.70 0.05
N VAL A 121 -6.02 13.17 0.91
CA VAL A 121 -6.02 13.47 2.35
C VAL A 121 -5.36 14.83 2.69
N GLY A 122 -4.91 15.57 1.68
CA GLY A 122 -4.46 16.96 1.81
C GLY A 122 -3.01 17.15 2.25
N ILE A 123 -2.22 16.08 2.30
CA ILE A 123 -0.78 16.14 2.55
C ILE A 123 0.03 16.15 1.26
N ASN A 124 1.17 16.82 1.30
CA ASN A 124 2.05 16.99 0.18
C ASN A 124 2.75 15.68 -0.20
N LEU A 125 2.52 15.22 -1.43
CA LEU A 125 3.15 14.02 -1.97
C LEU A 125 4.70 14.11 -2.01
N TYR A 126 5.28 15.31 -2.04
CA TYR A 126 6.74 15.49 -2.00
C TYR A 126 7.36 15.09 -0.64
N HIS A 127 6.56 14.92 0.41
CA HIS A 127 7.05 14.50 1.73
C HIS A 127 6.97 12.98 1.96
N PHE A 128 6.57 12.19 0.94
CA PHE A 128 6.60 10.73 1.05
C PHE A 128 8.00 10.18 0.74
N GLY A 129 8.45 9.25 1.58
CA GLY A 129 9.66 8.47 1.38
C GLY A 129 9.36 7.15 0.65
N GLN A 130 10.13 6.12 0.99
CA GLN A 130 9.93 4.80 0.40
C GLN A 130 8.58 4.19 0.81
N THR A 131 7.70 3.90 -0.15
CA THR A 131 6.49 3.08 0.06
C THR A 131 6.85 1.66 0.48
N VAL A 132 6.09 1.09 1.41
CA VAL A 132 6.28 -0.29 1.91
C VAL A 132 5.02 -1.12 1.72
N SER A 133 5.19 -2.45 1.67
CA SER A 133 4.08 -3.41 1.77
C SER A 133 4.18 -4.16 3.10
N ILE A 134 3.09 -4.18 3.87
CA ILE A 134 3.00 -4.91 5.14
C ILE A 134 2.31 -6.25 4.86
N PRO A 135 3.03 -7.37 4.86
CA PRO A 135 2.45 -8.68 4.61
C PRO A 135 1.75 -9.23 5.86
N PHE A 136 0.80 -10.15 5.71
CA PHE A 136 0.24 -10.87 6.86
C PHE A 136 1.31 -11.70 7.57
N PHE A 137 1.36 -11.58 8.89
CA PHE A 137 2.09 -12.52 9.73
C PHE A 137 1.36 -13.87 9.82
N ASN A 138 2.15 -14.92 9.95
CA ASN A 138 1.67 -16.25 10.33
C ASN A 138 2.58 -16.85 11.41
N SER A 139 2.30 -18.09 11.84
CA SER A 139 3.02 -18.74 12.93
C SER A 139 4.50 -19.02 12.66
N SER A 140 4.90 -19.13 11.39
CA SER A 140 6.27 -19.48 10.98
C SER A 140 6.97 -18.38 10.19
N TRP A 141 6.27 -17.30 9.84
CA TRP A 141 6.76 -16.25 8.96
C TRP A 141 6.28 -14.86 9.41
N ARG A 142 7.22 -14.10 9.98
CA ARG A 142 7.02 -12.73 10.49
C ARG A 142 8.17 -11.83 10.00
N PRO A 143 8.25 -11.50 8.69
CA PRO A 143 9.34 -10.66 8.18
C PRO A 143 9.21 -9.24 8.73
N THR A 144 10.32 -8.61 9.14
CA THR A 144 10.33 -7.24 9.69
C THR A 144 11.07 -6.23 8.81
N SER A 145 11.51 -6.65 7.61
CA SER A 145 12.27 -5.79 6.69
C SER A 145 11.52 -4.54 6.23
N TRP A 146 10.18 -4.58 6.22
CA TRP A 146 9.32 -3.42 5.96
C TRP A 146 9.34 -2.40 7.11
N PHE A 147 9.46 -2.85 8.36
CA PHE A 147 9.48 -1.97 9.53
C PHE A 147 10.71 -1.08 9.53
N ARG A 148 11.88 -1.63 9.17
CA ARG A 148 13.12 -0.86 9.04
C ARG A 148 12.97 0.32 8.06
N LYS A 149 12.28 0.11 6.93
CA LYS A 149 12.06 1.17 5.94
C LYS A 149 11.12 2.26 6.46
N ILE A 150 10.08 1.88 7.22
CA ILE A 150 9.22 2.86 7.91
C ILE A 150 10.07 3.67 8.88
N ASN A 151 10.92 3.01 9.68
CA ASN A 151 11.79 3.67 10.63
C ASN A 151 12.78 4.64 9.97
N ASP A 152 13.36 4.25 8.83
CA ASP A 152 14.28 5.09 8.05
C ASP A 152 13.56 6.36 7.54
N ASN A 153 12.38 6.21 6.92
CA ASN A 153 11.56 7.36 6.50
C ASN A 153 11.18 8.23 7.72
N PHE A 154 10.75 7.60 8.81
CA PHE A 154 10.32 8.29 10.02
C PHE A 154 11.44 9.15 10.60
N SER A 155 12.66 8.61 10.65
CA SER A 155 13.87 9.31 11.11
C SER A 155 14.27 10.49 10.23
N LEU A 156 13.88 10.47 8.95
CA LEU A 156 14.12 11.54 7.98
C LEU A 156 12.98 12.57 7.92
N GLY A 157 11.92 12.40 8.73
CA GLY A 157 10.71 13.22 8.67
C GLY A 157 9.83 12.96 7.45
N LEU A 158 10.07 11.87 6.71
CA LEU A 158 9.30 11.49 5.53
C LEU A 158 8.09 10.62 5.92
N HIS A 159 6.95 10.86 5.26
CA HIS A 159 5.76 10.04 5.40
C HIS A 159 5.95 8.69 4.68
N THR A 160 5.39 7.63 5.26
CA THR A 160 5.43 6.30 4.66
C THR A 160 4.04 5.86 4.27
N LEU A 161 3.79 5.68 2.97
CA LEU A 161 2.63 4.94 2.48
C LEU A 161 2.87 3.45 2.69
N CYS A 162 2.03 2.83 3.52
CA CYS A 162 2.03 1.41 3.81
C CYS A 162 0.86 0.75 3.06
N LEU A 163 1.19 -0.01 2.01
CA LEU A 163 0.26 -0.87 1.31
C LEU A 163 0.00 -2.12 2.15
N LEU A 164 -1.27 -2.48 2.31
CA LEU A 164 -1.69 -3.57 3.19
C LEU A 164 -1.95 -4.84 2.38
N ASP A 165 -1.57 -5.98 2.93
CA ASP A 165 -1.60 -7.27 2.20
C ASP A 165 -3.00 -7.66 1.71
N ILE A 166 -3.02 -8.30 0.55
CA ILE A 166 -4.21 -8.81 -0.12
C ILE A 166 -3.97 -10.27 -0.47
N LYS A 167 -4.86 -11.13 0.01
CA LYS A 167 -4.82 -12.57 -0.19
C LYS A 167 -6.03 -12.97 -1.03
N VAL A 168 -5.89 -12.98 -2.35
CA VAL A 168 -6.95 -13.35 -3.31
C VAL A 168 -6.55 -14.60 -4.06
N LYS A 169 -7.45 -15.59 -4.10
CA LYS A 169 -7.22 -16.90 -4.76
C LYS A 169 -5.90 -17.55 -4.34
N GLU A 170 -5.52 -17.47 -3.06
CA GLU A 170 -4.39 -18.23 -2.53
C GLU A 170 -4.83 -19.64 -2.10
N GLN A 171 -3.94 -20.61 -2.28
CA GLN A 171 -4.09 -21.95 -1.71
C GLN A 171 -3.45 -21.95 -0.32
N SER A 172 -4.05 -22.67 0.64
CA SER A 172 -3.37 -22.95 1.91
C SER A 172 -2.08 -23.73 1.66
N ASP A 173 -1.09 -23.61 2.56
CA ASP A 173 0.17 -24.36 2.46
C ASP A 173 -0.07 -25.88 2.28
N GLU A 174 -1.08 -26.41 2.96
CA GLU A 174 -1.50 -27.81 2.83
C GLU A 174 -2.03 -28.14 1.42
N ASN A 175 -2.90 -27.28 0.88
CA ASN A 175 -3.47 -27.47 -0.45
C ASN A 175 -2.41 -27.29 -1.54
N LEU A 176 -1.48 -26.34 -1.37
CA LEU A 176 -0.35 -26.13 -2.25
C LEU A 176 0.60 -27.34 -2.23
N ALA A 177 1.01 -27.81 -1.05
CA ALA A 177 1.87 -28.98 -0.88
C ALA A 177 1.25 -30.26 -1.46
N ARG A 178 -0.09 -30.35 -1.51
CA ARG A 178 -0.83 -31.48 -2.09
C ARG A 178 -1.28 -31.26 -3.54
N GLY A 179 -0.91 -30.14 -4.18
CA GLY A 179 -1.32 -29.80 -5.55
C GLY A 179 -2.83 -29.64 -5.75
N ARG A 180 -3.60 -29.38 -4.69
CA ARG A 180 -5.06 -29.24 -4.73
C ARG A 180 -5.43 -27.79 -5.03
N LYS A 181 -6.06 -27.53 -6.18
CA LYS A 181 -6.56 -26.20 -6.58
C LYS A 181 -7.80 -25.76 -5.80
N ILE A 182 -7.69 -25.74 -4.47
CA ILE A 182 -8.71 -25.26 -3.54
C ILE A 182 -8.21 -23.93 -3.01
N TYR A 183 -8.95 -22.87 -3.33
CA TYR A 183 -8.60 -21.50 -2.97
C TYR A 183 -9.36 -21.05 -1.72
N GLU A 184 -8.67 -20.31 -0.88
CA GLU A 184 -9.27 -19.69 0.30
C GLU A 184 -10.12 -18.47 -0.07
N LYS A 185 -10.99 -18.06 0.86
CA LYS A 185 -11.75 -16.82 0.71
C LYS A 185 -10.79 -15.62 0.67
N PRO A 186 -11.08 -14.61 -0.15
CA PRO A 186 -10.29 -13.39 -0.16
C PRO A 186 -10.14 -12.78 1.24
N ARG A 187 -8.91 -12.45 1.62
CA ARG A 187 -8.62 -11.76 2.88
C ARG A 187 -7.85 -10.48 2.58
N TYR A 188 -8.33 -9.36 3.12
CA TYR A 188 -7.73 -8.05 2.97
C TYR A 188 -7.29 -7.56 4.35
N MET A 189 -6.04 -7.12 4.46
CA MET A 189 -5.52 -6.62 5.73
C MET A 189 -6.25 -5.33 6.13
N THR A 190 -6.72 -5.29 7.38
CA THR A 190 -7.39 -4.11 7.95
C THR A 190 -6.35 -3.16 8.55
N ILE A 191 -6.77 -1.92 8.82
CA ILE A 191 -5.94 -0.94 9.53
C ILE A 191 -5.58 -1.46 10.93
N THR A 192 -6.55 -2.05 11.64
CA THR A 192 -6.34 -2.66 12.96
C THR A 192 -5.26 -3.73 12.90
N THR A 193 -5.35 -4.70 11.97
CA THR A 193 -4.34 -5.75 11.84
C THR A 193 -2.97 -5.21 11.47
N ALA A 194 -2.90 -4.21 10.58
CA ALA A 194 -1.62 -3.59 10.23
C ALA A 194 -0.97 -2.91 11.44
N ILE A 195 -1.75 -2.15 12.22
CA ILE A 195 -1.27 -1.46 13.42
C ILE A 195 -0.86 -2.47 14.50
N GLU A 196 -1.64 -3.53 14.73
CA GLU A 196 -1.28 -4.61 15.67
C GLU A 196 0.05 -5.25 15.29
N GLN A 197 0.29 -5.53 14.00
CA GLN A 197 1.58 -6.07 13.54
C GLN A 197 2.72 -5.07 13.79
N ILE A 198 2.52 -3.78 13.49
CA ILE A 198 3.52 -2.74 13.75
C ILE A 198 3.84 -2.66 15.25
N MET A 199 2.82 -2.58 16.10
CA MET A 199 2.99 -2.51 17.56
C MET A 199 3.68 -3.75 18.10
N SER A 200 3.37 -4.95 17.59
CA SER A 200 4.06 -6.17 18.01
C SER A 200 5.57 -6.13 17.70
N VAL A 201 5.97 -5.53 16.57
CA VAL A 201 7.40 -5.35 16.23
C VAL A 201 8.04 -4.29 17.13
N ILE A 202 7.33 -3.22 17.49
CA ILE A 202 7.80 -2.21 18.45
C ILE A 202 8.08 -2.86 19.81
N GLU A 203 7.15 -3.70 20.30
CA GLU A 203 7.28 -4.41 21.57
C GLU A 203 8.41 -5.44 21.56
N GLU A 204 8.55 -6.21 20.48
CA GLU A 204 9.64 -7.17 20.28
C GLU A 204 11.02 -6.46 20.37
N LEU A 205 11.19 -5.34 19.66
CA LEU A 205 12.43 -4.56 19.70
C LEU A 205 12.72 -3.94 21.07
N ALA A 206 11.69 -3.46 21.78
CA ALA A 206 11.87 -2.93 23.13
C ALA A 206 12.35 -4.00 24.13
N GLN A 207 11.82 -5.22 24.04
CA GLN A 207 12.25 -6.34 24.87
C GLN A 207 13.69 -6.78 24.56
N GLU A 208 14.10 -6.74 23.30
CA GLU A 208 15.48 -7.03 22.90
C GLU A 208 16.47 -6.01 23.49
N ASP A 209 16.13 -4.73 23.50
CA ASP A 209 16.96 -3.67 24.08
C ASP A 209 17.07 -3.79 25.61
N GLU A 210 15.97 -4.13 26.29
CA GLU A 210 15.96 -4.39 27.75
C GLU A 210 16.82 -5.61 28.12
N ASN A 211 16.74 -6.69 27.34
CA ASN A 211 17.52 -7.91 27.58
C ASN A 211 19.02 -7.68 27.36
N LYS A 212 19.40 -6.85 26.38
CA LYS A 212 20.81 -6.45 26.14
C LYS A 212 21.34 -5.51 27.23
N GLY A 213 20.49 -4.65 27.80
CA GLY A 213 20.85 -3.76 28.92
C GLY A 213 21.04 -4.47 30.27
N GLY A 214 20.61 -5.73 30.40
CA GLY A 214 20.71 -6.55 31.61
C GLY A 214 21.81 -7.61 31.63
N GLN A 215 22.50 -7.84 30.50
CA GLN A 215 23.66 -8.73 30.43
C GLN A 215 24.94 -7.89 30.43
N GLU A 216 25.71 -7.98 31.53
CA GLU A 216 27.09 -7.49 31.57
C GLU A 216 27.89 -8.05 30.39
N GLU A 217 28.69 -7.17 29.78
CA GLU A 217 29.65 -7.36 28.69
C GLU A 217 30.14 -8.82 28.56
N GLY A 218 29.50 -9.57 27.68
CA GLY A 218 29.86 -10.91 27.28
C GLY A 218 29.78 -11.02 25.76
N GLU A 219 30.91 -11.35 25.15
CA GLU A 219 31.22 -11.33 23.73
C GLU A 219 30.29 -12.24 22.88
N GLU A 220 29.12 -11.75 22.48
CA GLU A 220 28.41 -12.26 21.30
C GLU A 220 27.88 -11.08 20.46
N GLU A 221 28.83 -10.32 19.89
CA GLU A 221 28.59 -9.47 18.73
C GLU A 221 28.31 -10.36 17.50
N GLU A 222 27.10 -10.89 17.37
CA GLU A 222 26.62 -11.35 16.08
C GLU A 222 25.35 -10.57 15.66
N GLN A 223 25.61 -9.56 14.82
CA GLN A 223 24.69 -8.92 13.87
C GLN A 223 23.70 -7.87 14.40
N ALA A 224 24.08 -7.03 15.37
CA ALA A 224 23.54 -5.67 15.37
C ALA A 224 24.16 -4.93 14.18
N ALA A 225 23.37 -4.66 13.13
CA ALA A 225 23.82 -3.79 12.05
C ALA A 225 24.20 -2.43 12.64
N GLU A 226 25.49 -2.09 12.65
CA GLU A 226 26.00 -0.78 13.09
C GLU A 226 25.11 0.33 12.52
N GLY A 227 24.45 1.10 13.40
CA GLY A 227 23.68 2.29 13.03
C GLY A 227 22.16 2.16 12.88
N TYR A 228 21.53 1.03 13.23
CA TYR A 228 20.06 0.98 13.33
C TYR A 228 19.58 1.48 14.71
N THR A 229 18.79 2.56 14.73
CA THR A 229 18.11 3.05 15.93
C THR A 229 16.62 3.08 15.68
N ASN A 230 15.84 2.34 16.47
CA ASN A 230 14.39 2.40 16.40
C ASN A 230 13.89 3.76 16.92
N ARG A 231 13.16 4.50 16.08
CA ARG A 231 12.47 5.75 16.39
C ARG A 231 10.97 5.57 16.55
N LEU A 232 10.43 4.46 16.08
CA LEU A 232 9.03 4.08 16.28
C LEU A 232 8.91 3.40 17.64
N THR A 233 8.91 4.17 18.72
CA THR A 233 8.97 3.64 20.09
C THR A 233 7.69 3.85 20.89
N ASN A 234 6.97 4.95 20.64
CA ASN A 234 5.76 5.31 21.39
C ASN A 234 4.53 5.40 20.48
N PRO A 235 3.69 4.35 20.40
CA PRO A 235 2.46 4.36 19.61
C PRO A 235 1.49 5.51 19.94
N ALA A 236 1.56 6.10 21.14
CA ALA A 236 0.72 7.25 21.50
C ALA A 236 1.17 8.58 20.85
N GLU A 237 2.39 8.64 20.31
CA GLU A 237 2.97 9.83 19.68
C GLU A 237 3.17 9.66 18.17
N ILE A 238 3.23 8.42 17.67
CA ILE A 238 3.36 8.15 16.23
C ILE A 238 2.05 8.50 15.53
N LEU A 239 2.06 9.55 14.71
CA LEU A 239 0.88 10.00 13.97
C LEU A 239 0.66 9.17 12.70
N CYS A 240 -0.60 8.79 12.50
CA CYS A 240 -1.03 7.92 11.43
C CYS A 240 -2.27 8.47 10.72
N ILE A 241 -2.42 8.08 9.46
CA ILE A 241 -3.63 8.31 8.65
C ILE A 241 -4.10 6.96 8.13
N ALA A 242 -5.30 6.56 8.52
CA ALA A 242 -6.01 5.45 7.90
C ALA A 242 -6.70 5.96 6.63
N ALA A 243 -6.28 5.47 5.48
CA ALA A 243 -6.86 5.79 4.18
C ALA A 243 -7.74 4.62 3.72
N CYS A 244 -9.05 4.79 3.82
CA CYS A 244 -10.02 3.76 3.54
C CYS A 244 -10.73 4.03 2.21
N ARG A 245 -10.69 3.04 1.30
CA ARG A 245 -11.39 3.06 0.02
C ARG A 245 -11.11 4.34 -0.77
N VAL A 246 -9.84 4.74 -0.88
CA VAL A 246 -9.43 5.93 -1.63
C VAL A 246 -10.01 5.86 -3.05
N THR A 247 -10.53 6.99 -3.54
CA THR A 247 -11.30 7.21 -4.78
C THR A 247 -12.71 6.61 -4.84
N SER A 248 -13.15 5.85 -3.82
CA SER A 248 -14.51 5.29 -3.76
C SER A 248 -15.54 6.35 -3.38
N THR A 249 -16.80 6.09 -3.72
CA THR A 249 -17.96 6.81 -3.17
C THR A 249 -18.08 6.74 -1.65
N SER A 250 -17.41 5.76 -1.03
CA SER A 250 -17.36 5.56 0.42
C SER A 250 -15.97 5.84 1.01
N GLU A 251 -15.14 6.61 0.28
CA GLU A 251 -13.83 7.05 0.75
C GLU A 251 -13.91 7.69 2.14
N LYS A 252 -12.95 7.33 2.98
CA LYS A 252 -12.85 7.85 4.34
C LYS A 252 -11.40 7.94 4.78
N PHE A 253 -11.08 9.03 5.46
CA PHE A 253 -9.84 9.18 6.19
C PHE A 253 -10.11 9.26 7.69
N LEU A 254 -9.29 8.59 8.49
CA LEU A 254 -9.23 8.79 9.94
C LEU A 254 -7.79 9.11 10.33
N VAL A 255 -7.61 10.10 11.19
CA VAL A 255 -6.29 10.63 11.57
C VAL A 255 -6.15 10.61 13.09
N GLY A 256 -4.98 10.22 13.58
CA GLY A 256 -4.69 10.20 15.01
C GLY A 256 -3.34 9.56 15.29
N SER A 257 -3.03 9.38 16.56
CA SER A 257 -1.92 8.51 16.96
C SER A 257 -2.20 7.05 16.59
N MET A 258 -1.14 6.26 16.45
CA MET A 258 -1.22 4.82 16.22
C MET A 258 -2.06 4.13 17.32
N ALA A 259 -1.86 4.51 18.58
CA ALA A 259 -2.63 3.99 19.71
C ALA A 259 -4.14 4.34 19.63
N GLU A 260 -4.49 5.56 19.22
CA GLU A 260 -5.89 5.96 19.04
C GLU A 260 -6.55 5.17 17.91
N LEU A 261 -5.87 4.96 16.79
CA LEU A 261 -6.38 4.14 15.69
C LEU A 261 -6.50 2.66 16.07
N ALA A 262 -5.55 2.12 16.86
CA ALA A 262 -5.60 0.75 17.36
C ALA A 262 -6.81 0.50 18.27
N ALA A 263 -7.24 1.51 19.02
CA ALA A 263 -8.38 1.42 19.94
C ALA A 263 -9.75 1.51 19.25
N LEU A 264 -9.81 1.79 17.94
CA LEU A 264 -11.06 1.87 17.19
C LEU A 264 -11.58 0.48 16.78
N ASP A 265 -12.89 0.32 16.84
CA ASP A 265 -13.56 -0.83 16.22
C ASP A 265 -13.27 -0.89 14.72
N ALA A 266 -12.97 -2.09 14.21
CA ALA A 266 -12.65 -2.31 12.80
C ALA A 266 -13.73 -1.76 11.83
N GLU A 267 -15.00 -1.75 12.25
CA GLU A 267 -16.13 -1.21 11.48
C GLU A 267 -16.01 0.29 11.19
N ARG A 268 -15.25 1.04 12.00
CA ARG A 268 -15.02 2.48 11.80
C ARG A 268 -14.28 2.76 10.49
N PHE A 269 -13.37 1.87 10.11
CA PHE A 269 -12.60 1.95 8.87
C PHE A 269 -13.43 1.54 7.65
N GLY A 270 -14.49 0.76 7.84
CA GLY A 270 -15.33 0.26 6.75
C GLY A 270 -14.75 -0.96 6.04
N PRO A 271 -15.34 -1.37 4.92
CA PRO A 271 -14.84 -2.47 4.11
C PRO A 271 -13.52 -2.11 3.40
N PRO A 272 -12.71 -3.10 3.00
CA PRO A 272 -11.51 -2.88 2.21
C PRO A 272 -11.80 -2.16 0.87
N LEU A 273 -10.82 -1.59 0.19
CA LEU A 273 -9.36 -1.64 0.47
C LEU A 273 -8.89 -0.54 1.41
N HIS A 274 -7.83 -0.83 2.16
CA HIS A 274 -7.23 0.10 3.12
C HIS A 274 -5.75 0.32 2.82
N SER A 275 -5.24 1.50 3.16
CA SER A 275 -3.81 1.83 3.24
C SER A 275 -3.55 2.62 4.52
N LEU A 276 -2.36 2.45 5.09
CA LEU A 276 -1.94 3.18 6.28
C LEU A 276 -0.83 4.17 5.89
N ILE A 277 -0.91 5.40 6.37
CA ILE A 277 0.18 6.36 6.25
C ILE A 277 0.75 6.58 7.64
N ILE A 278 2.06 6.42 7.79
CA ILE A 278 2.78 6.77 9.02
C ILE A 278 3.51 8.09 8.74
N LEU A 279 3.17 9.13 9.51
CA LEU A 279 3.77 10.44 9.34
C LEU A 279 5.14 10.44 10.00
N GLY A 280 6.20 10.67 9.22
CA GLY A 280 7.56 10.75 9.76
C GLY A 280 7.72 11.91 10.74
N GLU A 281 8.55 11.75 11.76
CA GLU A 281 8.78 12.77 12.78
C GLU A 281 10.04 13.56 12.48
N HIS A 282 9.90 14.87 12.26
CA HIS A 282 11.07 15.75 12.22
C HIS A 282 11.34 16.29 13.63
N PRO A 283 12.61 16.43 14.09
CA PRO A 283 12.94 17.00 15.40
C PRO A 283 12.37 18.41 15.66
N SER A 284 12.07 19.16 14.60
CA SER A 284 11.38 20.46 14.68
C SER A 284 9.86 20.40 14.47
N ARG A 285 9.27 19.21 14.33
CA ARG A 285 7.86 18.95 14.00
C ARG A 285 7.34 19.74 12.80
N GLN A 286 8.16 19.85 11.77
CA GLN A 286 7.86 20.54 10.49
C GLN A 286 7.52 19.59 9.34
N ASN A 287 7.27 18.31 9.65
CA ASN A 287 6.86 17.29 8.68
C ASN A 287 5.46 17.56 8.10
N LEU A 288 4.62 18.28 8.84
CA LEU A 288 3.37 18.87 8.35
C LEU A 288 3.45 20.38 8.45
N ASN A 289 3.01 21.07 7.40
CA ASN A 289 2.81 22.51 7.45
C ASN A 289 1.48 22.86 8.16
N PRO A 290 1.29 24.11 8.62
CA PRO A 290 0.09 24.51 9.35
C PRO A 290 -1.23 24.24 8.62
N VAL A 291 -1.25 24.35 7.28
CA VAL A 291 -2.44 24.07 6.47
C VAL A 291 -2.76 22.57 6.46
N GLU A 292 -1.73 21.72 6.35
CA GLU A 292 -1.90 20.27 6.43
C GLU A 292 -2.44 19.86 7.81
N ILE A 293 -1.90 20.43 8.90
CA ILE A 293 -2.38 20.16 10.26
C ILE A 293 -3.86 20.53 10.43
N GLU A 294 -4.24 21.73 9.96
CA GLU A 294 -5.62 22.23 10.04
C GLU A 294 -6.57 21.39 9.19
N PHE A 295 -6.17 21.02 7.96
CA PHE A 295 -6.96 20.17 7.08
C PHE A 295 -7.17 18.77 7.68
N LEU A 296 -6.09 18.16 8.17
CA LEU A 296 -6.12 16.84 8.82
C LEU A 296 -6.96 16.82 10.10
N ALA A 297 -7.08 17.95 10.81
CA ALA A 297 -7.93 18.06 12.00
C ALA A 297 -9.42 17.82 11.70
N GLY A 298 -9.85 17.93 10.43
CA GLY A 298 -11.20 17.56 10.00
C GLY A 298 -11.47 16.05 9.99
N PHE A 299 -10.41 15.24 9.97
CA PHE A 299 -10.45 13.78 9.95
C PHE A 299 -9.98 13.14 11.28
N ALA A 300 -9.64 13.98 12.27
CA ALA A 300 -9.09 13.52 13.53
C ALA A 300 -10.09 12.70 14.34
N VAL A 301 -9.65 11.55 14.85
CA VAL A 301 -10.43 10.70 15.78
C VAL A 301 -10.73 11.46 17.08
N ASP A 302 -9.70 12.13 17.59
CA ASP A 302 -9.82 13.13 18.67
C ASP A 302 -9.12 14.42 18.23
N LYS A 303 -9.91 15.48 18.03
CA LYS A 303 -9.40 16.77 17.55
C LYS A 303 -8.51 17.46 18.57
N GLN A 304 -8.75 17.31 19.88
CA GLN A 304 -7.92 17.94 20.91
C GLN A 304 -6.57 17.23 21.02
N SER A 305 -6.58 15.91 20.98
CA SER A 305 -5.38 15.09 20.95
C SER A 305 -4.53 15.39 19.72
N TRP A 306 -5.15 15.46 18.54
CA TRP A 306 -4.47 15.84 17.29
C TRP A 306 -3.76 17.19 17.39
N LEU A 307 -4.47 18.24 17.83
CA LEU A 307 -3.91 19.58 17.96
C LEU A 307 -2.78 19.64 18.99
N ARG A 308 -2.87 18.86 20.06
CA ARG A 308 -1.82 18.75 21.08
C ARG A 308 -0.57 18.05 20.53
N LEU A 309 -0.74 16.94 19.81
CA LEU A 309 0.38 16.16 19.25
C LEU A 309 1.08 16.90 18.11
N THR A 310 0.33 17.70 17.34
CA THR A 310 0.85 18.50 16.22
C THR A 310 1.27 19.92 16.59
N ALA A 311 1.05 20.34 17.84
CA ALA A 311 1.57 21.63 18.32
C ALA A 311 3.10 21.64 18.21
N ALA A 312 3.63 22.68 17.56
CA ALA A 312 5.07 22.93 17.52
C ALA A 312 5.59 23.04 18.95
N SER A 313 6.66 22.29 19.28
CA SER A 313 7.39 22.54 20.52
C SER A 313 7.87 24.00 20.50
N PRO A 314 7.68 24.77 21.59
CA PRO A 314 8.17 26.13 21.64
C PRO A 314 9.68 26.06 21.37
N SER A 315 10.10 26.70 20.28
CA SER A 315 11.51 26.85 19.95
C SER A 315 12.23 27.37 21.19
N THR A 316 13.28 26.69 21.63
CA THR A 316 14.33 27.26 22.47
C THR A 316 15.06 28.36 21.66
N THR A 317 14.35 29.43 21.33
CA THR A 317 14.97 30.73 21.08
C THR A 317 15.54 31.18 22.42
N GLN A 318 16.79 30.81 22.68
CA GLN A 318 17.60 31.61 23.58
C GLN A 318 17.56 33.04 23.04
N PRO A 319 17.10 34.03 23.83
CA PRO A 319 17.27 35.42 23.44
C PRO A 319 18.77 35.65 23.36
N SER A 320 19.27 36.09 22.20
CA SER A 320 20.61 36.64 22.07
C SER A 320 20.72 37.78 23.07
N ALA A 321 21.51 37.57 24.12
CA ALA A 321 21.87 38.63 25.04
C ALA A 321 22.57 39.73 24.23
N THR A 322 22.02 40.94 24.32
CA THR A 322 22.65 42.18 23.86
C THR A 322 23.31 42.87 25.04
#